data_AF-A0A482IR04-F1
#
_entry.id   AF-A0A482IR04-F1
#
_cell.length_a   1.000
_cell.length_b   1.000
_cell.length_c   1.000
_cell.angle_alpha   90.00
_cell.angle_beta   90.00
_cell.angle_gamma   90.00
#
_symmetry.space_group_name_H-M   'P 1'
#
loop_
_entity.id
_entity.type
_entity.pdbx_description
1 polymer ?
#
loop_
_entity_poly.entity_id
_entity_poly.type
_entity_poly.pdbx_seq_one_letter_code
_entity_poly.pdbx_strand_id
1 'polypeptide(L)' 'MTSKGIQFEYDAENECLLVRYLGKPMLRPYKIQNETLKSMTFAEAAAFIGEKVLLMYPVYEEIFKDYLWTENGTVPPKKT' A
#
# COMPACT_ATOMS: atom_id res chain seq x y z
N MET A 1 -28.81 -1.92 -1.26
CA MET A 1 -27.56 -2.11 -2.03
C MET A 1 -26.40 -2.09 -1.05
N THR A 2 -25.89 -3.23 -0.62
CA THR A 2 -24.64 -3.28 0.14
C THR A 2 -23.51 -2.92 -0.82
N SER A 3 -22.85 -1.78 -0.57
CA SER A 3 -21.77 -1.30 -1.41
C SER A 3 -20.69 -2.38 -1.50
N LYS A 4 -20.41 -2.84 -2.73
CA LYS A 4 -19.29 -3.75 -3.03
C LYS A 4 -17.97 -2.95 -2.99
N GLY A 5 -17.69 -2.33 -1.86
CA GLY A 5 -16.52 -1.47 -1.66
C GLY A 5 -15.43 -2.16 -0.85
N ILE A 6 -14.18 -1.89 -1.21
CA ILE A 6 -13.03 -2.10 -0.34
C ILE A 6 -12.72 -0.75 0.30
N GLN A 7 -12.60 -0.72 1.62
CA GLN A 7 -12.20 0.46 2.37
C GLN A 7 -10.76 0.27 2.82
N PHE A 8 -9.97 1.32 2.64
CA PHE A 8 -8.58 1.42 3.06
C PHE A 8 -8.47 2.48 4.15
N GLU A 9 -7.64 2.23 5.16
CA GLU A 9 -7.35 3.14 6.26
C GLU A 9 -5.90 2.91 6.69
N TYR A 10 -5.13 3.99 6.87
CA TYR A 10 -3.76 3.87 7.35
C TYR A 10 -3.72 4.00 8.88
N ASP A 11 -3.14 3.00 9.54
CA ASP A 11 -2.92 2.97 10.98
C ASP A 11 -1.45 3.34 11.25
N ALA A 12 -1.24 4.59 11.65
CA ALA A 12 0.11 5.13 11.87
C ALA A 12 0.76 4.58 13.15
N GLU A 13 -0.02 4.21 14.16
CA GLU A 13 0.51 3.65 15.42
C GLU A 13 1.11 2.26 15.20
N ASN A 14 0.48 1.48 14.33
CA ASN A 14 0.91 0.10 14.01
C ASN A 14 1.62 0.00 12.66
N GLU A 15 1.91 1.12 12.00
CA GLU A 15 2.56 1.21 10.69
C GLU A 15 1.99 0.24 9.63
N CYS A 16 0.67 0.22 9.45
CA CYS A 16 0.03 -0.71 8.52
C CYS A 16 -1.19 -0.16 7.78
N LEU A 17 -1.48 -0.73 6.60
CA LEU A 17 -2.73 -0.51 5.89
C LEU A 17 -3.81 -1.47 6.42
N LEU A 18 -4.93 -0.92 6.84
CA LEU A 18 -6.13 -1.67 7.18
C LEU A 18 -7.02 -1.78 5.94
N VAL A 19 -7.42 -3.02 5.61
CA VAL A 19 -8.29 -3.33 4.47
C VAL A 19 -9.57 -3.98 4.96
N ARG A 20 -10.72 -3.35 4.64
CA ARG A 20 -12.07 -3.85 5.00
C ARG A 20 -12.92 -4.07 3.75
N TYR A 21 -13.63 -5.19 3.70
CA TYR A 21 -14.58 -5.47 2.62
C TYR A 21 -16.00 -5.17 3.11
N LEU A 22 -16.60 -4.09 2.60
CA LEU A 22 -17.91 -3.60 3.08
C LEU A 22 -19.06 -4.61 2.84
N GLY A 23 -18.88 -5.55 1.92
CA GLY A 23 -19.84 -6.61 1.62
C GLY A 23 -19.61 -7.93 2.36
N LYS A 24 -18.58 -8.05 3.20
CA LYS A 24 -18.29 -9.28 3.94
C LYS A 24 -18.31 -8.99 5.45
N PRO A 25 -19.04 -9.76 6.27
CA PRO A 25 -18.93 -9.65 7.71
C PRO A 25 -17.53 -10.08 8.13
N MET A 26 -16.76 -9.16 8.69
CA MET A 26 -15.39 -9.40 9.16
C MET A 26 -15.28 -8.90 10.60
N LEU A 27 -14.73 -9.73 11.49
CA LEU A 27 -14.50 -9.35 12.88
C LEU A 27 -13.37 -8.32 13.01
N ARG A 28 -12.39 -8.33 12.09
CA ARG A 28 -11.23 -7.45 12.07
C ARG A 28 -10.81 -7.12 10.63
N PRO A 29 -10.25 -5.94 10.36
CA PRO A 29 -9.63 -5.62 9.08
C PRO A 29 -8.41 -6.52 8.81
N TYR A 30 -8.10 -6.75 7.54
CA TYR A 30 -6.79 -7.27 7.17
C TYR A 30 -5.74 -6.18 7.36
N LYS A 31 -4.54 -6.56 7.81
CA LYS A 31 -3.42 -5.64 8.04
C LYS A 31 -2.31 -5.94 7.05
N ILE A 32 -1.85 -4.92 6.34
CA ILE A 32 -0.67 -5.01 5.46
C ILE A 32 0.40 -4.13 6.07
N GLN A 33 1.46 -4.74 6.59
CA GLN A 33 2.53 -4.03 7.29
C GLN A 33 3.37 -3.21 6.31
N ASN A 34 3.84 -2.03 6.73
CA ASN A 34 4.78 -1.24 5.94
C ASN A 34 6.04 -2.03 5.61
N GLU A 35 6.51 -2.88 6.53
CA GLU A 35 7.66 -3.77 6.28
C GLU A 35 7.45 -4.70 5.08
N THR A 36 6.23 -5.22 4.90
CA THR A 36 5.88 -6.05 3.74
C THR A 36 5.97 -5.26 2.43
N LEU A 37 5.56 -3.98 2.45
CA LEU A 37 5.63 -3.12 1.28
C LEU A 37 7.06 -2.66 1.00
N LYS A 38 7.86 -2.38 2.03
CA LYS A 38 9.27 -1.99 1.92
C LYS A 38 10.16 -3.08 1.31
N SER A 39 9.77 -4.35 1.40
CA SER A 39 10.49 -5.46 0.76
C SER A 39 10.11 -5.66 -0.71
N MET A 40 9.18 -4.87 -1.25
CA MET A 40 8.72 -4.91 -2.63
C MET A 40 9.27 -3.70 -3.41
N THR A 41 9.40 -3.85 -4.72
CA THR A 41 9.48 -2.70 -5.64
C THR A 41 8.15 -1.96 -5.71
N PHE A 42 8.14 -0.72 -6.22
CA PHE A 42 6.88 0.01 -6.43
C PHE A 42 5.92 -0.76 -7.34
N ALA A 43 6.41 -1.35 -8.43
CA ALA A 43 5.58 -2.12 -9.34
C ALA A 43 4.92 -3.35 -8.67
N GLU A 44 5.66 -4.07 -7.83
CA GLU A 44 5.13 -5.22 -7.07
C GLU A 44 4.10 -4.77 -6.03
N ALA A 45 4.38 -3.71 -5.27
CA ALA A 45 3.44 -3.15 -4.31
C ALA A 45 2.17 -2.63 -5.00
N ALA A 46 2.31 -1.98 -6.16
CA ALA A 46 1.19 -1.48 -6.96
C ALA A 46 0.32 -2.62 -7.50
N ALA A 47 0.92 -3.74 -7.91
CA ALA A 47 0.19 -4.94 -8.29
C ALA A 47 -0.52 -5.61 -7.09
N PHE A 48 0.07 -5.52 -5.89
CA PHE A 48 -0.44 -6.16 -4.68
C PHE A 48 -1.62 -5.41 -4.04
N ILE A 49 -1.48 -4.10 -3.81
CA ILE A 49 -2.50 -3.29 -3.11
C ILE A 49 -3.16 -2.21 -3.98
N GLY A 50 -2.68 -2.02 -5.21
CA GLY A 50 -3.16 -1.01 -6.14
C GLY A 50 -2.35 0.28 -6.08
N GLU A 51 -1.90 0.75 -7.25
CA GLU A 51 -1.13 1.99 -7.40
C GLU A 51 -1.83 3.21 -6.79
N LYS A 52 -3.14 3.34 -7.01
CA LYS A 52 -3.92 4.44 -6.42
C LYS A 52 -3.86 4.46 -4.90
N VAL A 53 -3.78 3.30 -4.25
CA VAL A 53 -3.66 3.21 -2.80
C VAL A 53 -2.30 3.71 -2.35
N LEU A 54 -1.22 3.33 -3.04
CA LEU A 54 0.12 3.84 -2.78
C LEU A 54 0.20 5.36 -2.92
N LEU A 55 -0.44 5.93 -3.94
CA LEU A 55 -0.41 7.36 -4.20
C LEU A 55 -1.35 8.18 -3.30
N MET A 56 -2.32 7.54 -2.62
CA MET A 56 -3.28 8.23 -1.74
C MET A 56 -2.71 8.53 -0.34
N TYR A 57 -1.74 7.74 0.13
CA TYR A 57 -1.21 7.89 1.49
C TYR A 57 0.24 8.40 1.44
N PRO A 58 0.54 9.56 2.05
CA PRO A 58 1.89 10.16 2.00
C PRO A 58 3.02 9.25 2.50
N VAL A 59 2.72 8.34 3.43
CA VAL A 59 3.72 7.38 3.94
C VAL A 59 4.23 6.43 2.86
N TYR A 60 3.39 6.04 1.90
CA TYR A 60 3.78 5.16 0.81
C TYR A 60 4.54 5.93 -0.27
N GLU A 61 4.20 7.19 -0.50
CA GLU A 61 5.02 8.08 -1.31
C GLU A 61 6.45 8.16 -0.76
N GLU A 62 6.63 8.33 0.55
CA GLU A 62 7.95 8.36 1.18
C GLU A 62 8.68 7.00 1.10
N ILE A 63 7.98 5.88 1.31
CA ILE A 63 8.56 4.53 1.21
C ILE A 63 9.07 4.25 -0.21
N PHE A 64 8.31 4.67 -1.22
CA PHE A 64 8.60 4.39 -2.62
C PHE A 64 9.18 5.58 -3.39
N LYS A 65 9.56 6.67 -2.71
CA LYS A 65 10.05 7.90 -3.35
C LYS A 65 11.17 7.64 -4.35
N ASP A 66 12.06 6.72 -4.00
CA ASP A 66 13.24 6.37 -4.81
C ASP A 66 12.86 5.62 -6.11
N TYR A 67 11.66 5.04 -6.18
CA TYR A 67 11.12 4.31 -7.33
C TYR A 67 10.23 5.17 -8.22
N LEU A 68 9.51 6.14 -7.65
CA LEU A 68 8.55 6.99 -8.34
C LEU A 68 9.19 7.88 -9.44
N TRP A 69 10.49 8.15 -9.33
CA TRP A 69 11.24 8.93 -10.32
C TRP A 69 11.90 8.09 -11.43
N THR A 70 11.58 6.79 -11.49
CA THR A 70 12.13 5.88 -12.51
C THR A 70 11.07 5.52 -13.54
N GLU A 71 11.46 5.48 -14.83
CA GLU A 71 10.53 5.26 -15.95
C GLU A 71 9.70 3.97 -15.82
N ASN A 72 10.23 2.96 -15.11
CA ASN A 72 9.59 1.64 -14.99
C ASN A 72 9.23 1.23 -13.55
N GLY A 73 9.44 2.09 -12.54
CA GLY A 73 9.13 1.77 -11.13
C GLY A 73 9.84 0.54 -10.54
N THR A 74 10.89 0.04 -11.21
CA THR A 74 11.52 -1.26 -10.95
C THR A 74 12.94 -1.19 -10.41
N VAL A 75 13.63 -0.05 -10.53
CA VAL A 75 15.03 0.05 -10.09
C VAL A 75 15.18 1.16 -9.05
N PRO A 76 15.28 0.84 -7.76
CA PRO A 76 15.70 1.81 -6.76
C PRO A 76 17.22 2.03 -6.90
N PRO A 77 17.73 3.28 -6.81
CA PRO A 77 19.16 3.54 -6.83
C PRO A 77 19.86 2.77 -5.71
N LYS A 78 21.05 2.22 -6.00
CA LYS A 78 21.90 1.62 -4.97
C LYS A 78 22.20 2.69 -3.92
N LYS A 79 21.77 2.47 -2.68
CA LYS A 79 22.25 3.25 -1.52
C LYS A 79 23.77 3.00 -1.40
N THR A 80 24.55 3.94 -1.93
CA THR A 80 25.99 4.07 -1.65
C THR A 80 26.22 4.46 -0.21
#